data_AF-A0A1X7FIT1-F1
#
_entry.id   AF-A0A1X7FIT1-F1
#
_cell.length_a   1.000
_cell.length_b   1.000
_cell.length_c   1.000
_cell.angle_alpha   90.00
_cell.angle_beta   90.00
_cell.angle_gamma   90.00
#
_symmetry.space_group_name_H-M   'P 1'
#
loop_
_entity.id
_entity.type
_entity.pdbx_description
1 polymer ?
#
loop_
_entity_poly.entity_id
_entity_poly.type
_entity_poly.pdbx_seq_one_letter_code
_entity_poly.pdbx_strand_id
1 'polypeptide(L)' 'MRVIVSLFWSFLLVNMTAYVVNSMQGGTYNFTVASILSVAVTVLVIILGEALGTGEEEKRKVELGKE' A
#
# COMPACT_ATOMS: atom_id res chain seq x y z
N MET A 1 0.50 -14.79 -7.17
CA MET A 1 -0.68 -14.83 -6.26
C MET A 1 -0.61 -13.81 -5.14
N ARG A 2 0.53 -13.67 -4.43
CA ARG A 2 0.70 -12.72 -3.30
C ARG A 2 0.41 -11.25 -3.64
N VAL A 3 0.86 -10.77 -4.81
CA VAL A 3 0.70 -9.35 -5.23
C VAL A 3 -0.76 -8.98 -5.55
N ILE A 4 -1.49 -9.88 -6.22
CA ILE A 4 -2.92 -9.65 -6.56
C ILE A 4 -3.77 -9.61 -5.29
N VAL A 5 -3.45 -10.47 -4.32
CA VAL A 5 -4.12 -10.51 -3.02
C VAL A 5 -3.77 -9.25 -2.21
N SER A 6 -2.52 -8.81 -2.17
CA SER A 6 -2.14 -7.56 -1.49
C SER A 6 -2.75 -6.31 -2.13
N LEU A 7 -2.93 -6.29 -3.45
CA LEU A 7 -3.67 -5.25 -4.16
C LEU A 7 -5.13 -5.19 -3.70
N PHE A 8 -5.80 -6.34 -3.63
CA PHE A 8 -7.20 -6.41 -3.18
C PHE A 8 -7.37 -5.98 -1.72
N TRP A 9 -6.50 -6.46 -0.82
CA TRP A 9 -6.56 -6.10 0.60
C TRP A 9 -6.20 -4.63 0.86
N SER A 10 -5.20 -4.08 0.16
CA SER A 10 -4.84 -2.66 0.30
C SER A 10 -5.99 -1.74 -0.16
N PHE A 11 -6.64 -2.07 -1.28
CA PHE A 11 -7.81 -1.33 -1.75
C PHE A 11 -8.95 -1.33 -0.72
N LEU A 12 -9.29 -2.49 -0.16
CA LEU A 12 -10.34 -2.63 0.85
C LEU A 12 -10.03 -1.78 2.11
N LEU A 13 -8.80 -1.87 2.61
CA LEU A 13 -8.38 -1.15 3.82
C LEU A 13 -8.41 0.37 3.61
N VAL A 14 -7.93 0.87 2.47
CA VAL A 14 -7.93 2.32 2.20
C VAL A 14 -9.36 2.87 2.09
N ASN A 15 -10.30 2.13 1.50
CA ASN A 15 -11.71 2.54 1.47
C ASN A 15 -12.29 2.65 2.88
N MET A 16 -11.98 1.69 3.77
CA MET A 16 -12.40 1.75 5.17
C MET A 16 -11.76 2.92 5.92
N THR A 17 -10.47 3.17 5.73
CA THR A 17 -9.79 4.33 6.33
C THR A 17 -10.41 5.64 5.84
N ALA A 18 -10.67 5.78 4.54
CA ALA A 18 -11.32 6.96 3.97
C ALA A 18 -12.72 7.17 4.57
N TYR A 19 -13.49 6.10 4.76
CA TYR A 19 -14.79 6.17 5.44
C TYR A 19 -14.66 6.67 6.88
N VAL A 20 -13.74 6.10 7.67
CA VAL A 20 -13.52 6.49 9.07
C VAL A 20 -13.07 7.95 9.17
N VAL A 21 -12.08 8.36 8.38
CA VAL A 21 -11.55 9.73 8.37
C VAL A 21 -12.65 10.74 8.03
N ASN A 22 -13.51 10.41 7.08
CA ASN A 22 -14.60 11.29 6.67
C ASN A 22 -15.73 11.34 7.72
N SER A 23 -15.99 10.22 8.40
CA SER A 23 -16.89 10.15 9.56
C SER A 23 -16.39 10.99 10.74
N MET A 24 -15.07 10.97 11.01
CA MET A 24 -14.44 11.80 12.04
C MET A 24 -14.51 13.31 11.73
N GLN A 25 -14.51 13.67 10.45
CA GLN A 25 -14.66 15.07 10.01
C GLN A 25 -16.12 15.53 9.95
N GLY A 26 -17.09 14.66 10.26
CA GLY A 26 -18.52 14.95 10.14
C GLY A 26 -18.99 15.14 8.70
N GLY A 27 -18.20 14.69 7.72
CA GLY A 27 -18.47 14.86 6.29
C GLY A 27 -19.24 13.68 5.67
N THR A 28 -19.71 13.87 4.44
CA THR A 28 -20.35 12.82 3.62
C THR A 28 -19.31 11.97 2.90
N TYR A 29 -19.38 10.65 3.06
CA TYR A 29 -18.44 9.74 2.39
C TYR A 29 -18.68 9.75 0.88
N ASN A 30 -17.68 10.19 0.12
CA ASN A 30 -17.71 10.17 -1.33
C ASN A 30 -16.95 8.94 -1.85
N PHE A 31 -17.70 7.96 -2.36
CA PHE A 31 -17.15 6.71 -2.89
C PHE A 31 -16.19 6.92 -4.07
N THR A 32 -16.46 7.91 -4.94
CA THR A 32 -15.60 8.22 -6.09
C THR A 32 -14.24 8.73 -5.62
N VAL A 33 -14.22 9.63 -4.65
CA VAL A 33 -12.98 10.19 -4.09
C VAL A 33 -12.18 9.11 -3.36
N ALA A 34 -12.84 8.28 -2.55
CA ALA A 34 -12.21 7.16 -1.85
C ALA A 34 -11.64 6.11 -2.82
N SER A 35 -12.33 5.85 -3.94
CA SER A 35 -11.85 4.92 -4.97
C SER A 35 -10.62 5.44 -5.70
N ILE A 36 -10.56 6.74 -6.03
CA ILE A 36 -9.38 7.36 -6.67
C ILE A 36 -8.19 7.35 -5.70
N LEU A 37 -8.43 7.73 -4.43
CA LEU A 37 -7.41 7.71 -3.38
C LEU A 37 -6.87 6.30 -3.12
N SER A 38 -7.73 5.30 -3.09
CA SER A 38 -7.29 3.91 -2.87
C SER A 38 -6.42 3.40 -4.01
N VAL A 39 -6.74 3.70 -5.28
CA VAL A 39 -5.87 3.37 -6.41
C VAL A 39 -4.51 4.07 -6.27
N ALA A 40 -4.48 5.37 -5.94
CA ALA A 40 -3.25 6.13 -5.75
C ALA A 40 -2.38 5.56 -4.62
N VAL A 41 -2.97 5.26 -3.46
CA VAL A 41 -2.27 4.68 -2.31
C VAL A 41 -1.76 3.28 -2.63
N THR A 42 -2.56 2.45 -3.30
CA THR A 42 -2.16 1.11 -3.70
C THR A 42 -0.95 1.12 -4.64
N VAL A 43 -0.87 2.07 -5.58
CA VAL A 43 0.33 2.27 -6.42
C VAL A 43 1.55 2.66 -5.59
N LEU A 44 1.39 3.58 -4.63
CA LEU A 44 2.47 3.97 -3.71
C LEU A 44 2.98 2.79 -2.87
N VAL A 45 2.09 1.93 -2.39
CA VAL A 45 2.45 0.73 -1.61
C VAL A 45 3.26 -0.26 -2.44
N ILE A 46 2.95 -0.42 -3.73
CA ILE A 46 3.75 -1.27 -4.62
C ILE A 46 5.16 -0.70 -4.80
N ILE A 47 5.26 0.60 -5.11
CA ILE A 47 6.55 1.28 -5.30
C ILE A 47 7.40 1.19 -4.03
N LEU A 48 6.80 1.44 -2.86
CA LEU A 48 7.46 1.29 -1.57
C LEU A 48 7.89 -0.15 -1.30
N GLY A 49 7.07 -1.13 -1.66
CA GLY A 49 7.41 -2.54 -1.55
C GLY A 49 8.63 -2.93 -2.38
N GLU A 50 8.75 -2.43 -3.61
CA GLU A 50 9.91 -2.68 -4.48
C GLU A 50 11.16 -1.92 -4.01
N ALA A 51 10.99 -0.68 -3.57
CA ALA A 51 12.08 0.14 -3.02
C ALA A 51 12.67 -0.49 -1.75
N LEU A 52 11.81 -0.99 -0.84
CA LEU A 52 12.24 -1.67 0.37
C LEU A 52 12.83 -3.06 0.09
N GLY A 53 12.24 -3.82 -0.84
CA GLY A 53 12.70 -5.17 -1.20
C GLY A 53 14.08 -5.19 -1.86
N THR A 54 14.40 -4.18 -2.67
CA THR A 54 15.74 -4.03 -3.27
C THR A 54 16.82 -3.83 -2.20
N GLY A 55 16.50 -3.10 -1.12
CA GLY A 55 17.45 -2.85 -0.03
C GLY A 55 17.80 -4.07 0.83
N GLU A 56 16.90 -5.06 0.94
CA GLU A 56 17.18 -6.31 1.68
C GLU A 56 17.99 -7.32 0.86
N GLU A 57 17.76 -7.41 -0.46
CA GLU A 57 18.55 -8.30 -1.31
C GLU A 57 20.01 -7.87 -1.42
N GLU A 58 20.26 -6.55 -1.50
CA GLU A 58 21.63 -6.02 -1.56
C GLU A 58 22.38 -6.28 -0.25
N LYS A 59 21.74 -6.08 0.91
CA LYS A 59 22.33 -6.40 2.22
C LYS A 59 22.63 -7.90 2.39
N ARG A 60 21.73 -8.77 1.94
CA ARG A 60 21.93 -10.23 2.00
C ARG A 60 23.08 -10.71 1.11
N LYS A 61 23.26 -10.14 -0.09
CA LYS A 61 24.39 -10.47 -0.98
C LYS A 61 25.73 -10.01 -0.42
N VAL A 62 25.76 -8.88 0.29
CA VAL A 62 26.96 -8.37 0.98
C VAL A 62 27.37 -9.26 2.16
N GLU A 63 26.40 -9.85 2.88
CA GLU A 63 26.67 -10.75 4.01
C GLU A 63 27.09 -12.16 3.56
N LEU A 64 26.51 -12.70 2.49
CA LEU A 64 26.92 -14.01 1.93
C LEU A 64 28.22 -13.96 1.10
N GLY A 65 28.62 -12.80 0.60
CA GLY A 65 29.88 -12.63 -0.13
C GLY A 65 31.11 -12.42 0.76
N LYS A 66 30.95 -12.53 2.09
CA LYS A 66 32.02 -12.34 3.08
C LYS A 66 32.60 -13.64 3.63
N GLU A 67 32.18 -14.80 3.13
CA GLU A 67 32.75 -16.11 3.46
C GLU A 67 33.81 -16.55 2.42
#